data_AF-A0A936JL30-F1
#
_entry.id   AF-A0A936JL30-F1
#
_cell.length_a   1.000
_cell.length_b   1.000
_cell.length_c   1.000
_cell.angle_alpha   90.00
_cell.angle_beta   90.00
_cell.angle_gamma   90.00
#
_symmetry.space_group_name_H-M   'P 1'
#
loop_
_entity.id
_entity.type
_entity.pdbx_description
1 polymer ?
#
loop_
_entity_poly.entity_id
_entity_poly.type
_entity_poly.pdbx_seq_one_letter_code
_entity_poly.pdbx_strand_id
1 'polypeptide(L)'
;MDTSHIHLFLNHFPIIGTLIATLILAWGILQKNHAVKMLAAALLVAMALIAIPVYLTGEQAEKQIEHLPDFVESIVESHEDASMITLIIMELTAAAALCSFIIGLRRGIVANKGFIWVASSR
;
A
#
# COMPACT_ATOMS: atom_id res chain seq x y z
N MET A 1 -14.42 -19.50 4.01
CA MET A 1 -13.83 -18.46 4.86
C MET A 1 -14.82 -17.33 4.88
N ASP A 2 -15.33 -16.96 6.06
CA ASP A 2 -16.26 -15.83 6.16
C ASP A 2 -15.51 -14.50 5.99
N THR A 3 -16.18 -13.47 5.51
CA THR A 3 -15.57 -12.17 5.18
C THR A 3 -14.91 -11.51 6.39
N SER A 4 -15.41 -11.75 7.60
CA SER A 4 -14.79 -11.28 8.85
C SER A 4 -13.44 -11.92 9.14
N HIS A 5 -13.24 -13.20 8.77
CA HIS A 5 -11.93 -13.83 8.89
C HIS A 5 -10.92 -13.19 7.94
N ILE A 6 -11.37 -12.79 6.74
CA ILE A 6 -10.53 -12.07 5.77
C ILE A 6 -10.17 -10.69 6.32
N HIS A 7 -11.14 -9.95 6.87
CA HIS A 7 -10.92 -8.66 7.50
C HIS A 7 -9.85 -8.76 8.59
N LEU A 8 -10.04 -9.62 9.60
CA LEU A 8 -9.11 -9.76 10.73
C LEU A 8 -7.72 -10.21 10.29
N PHE A 9 -7.65 -11.14 9.33
CA PHE A 9 -6.37 -11.64 8.81
C PHE A 9 -5.59 -10.54 8.09
N LEU A 10 -6.26 -9.75 7.24
CA LEU A 10 -5.60 -8.77 6.40
C LEU A 10 -5.41 -7.40 7.06
N ASN A 11 -6.18 -7.04 8.09
CA ASN A 11 -6.23 -5.67 8.64
C ASN A 11 -4.85 -5.13 9.09
N HIS A 12 -3.95 -6.01 9.53
CA HIS A 12 -2.62 -5.61 9.98
C HIS A 12 -1.64 -5.31 8.84
N PHE A 13 -1.88 -5.85 7.63
CA PHE A 13 -0.98 -5.72 6.50
C PHE A 13 -0.86 -4.27 6.01
N PRO A 14 -1.95 -3.53 5.75
CA PRO A 14 -1.87 -2.13 5.33
C PRO A 14 -1.03 -1.27 6.29
N ILE A 15 -1.25 -1.38 7.60
CA ILE A 15 -0.55 -0.54 8.60
C ILE A 15 0.94 -0.90 8.69
N ILE A 16 1.25 -2.18 8.92
CA ILE A 16 2.65 -2.61 9.10
C ILE A 16 3.43 -2.45 7.79
N GLY A 17 2.82 -2.82 6.67
CA GLY A 17 3.45 -2.75 5.36
C GLY A 17 3.71 -1.31 4.90
N THR A 18 2.77 -0.38 5.13
CA THR A 18 3.00 1.04 4.80
C THR A 18 4.07 1.68 5.67
N LEU A 19 4.15 1.31 6.96
CA LEU A 19 5.23 1.75 7.85
C LEU A 19 6.59 1.27 7.32
N ILE A 20 6.72 -0.03 7.01
CA ILE A 20 7.94 -0.59 6.44
C ILE A 20 8.30 0.08 5.11
N ALA A 21 7.33 0.23 4.20
CA ALA A 21 7.54 0.85 2.90
C ALA A 21 8.02 2.31 3.03
N THR A 22 7.46 3.06 4.00
CA THR A 22 7.89 4.43 4.31
C THR A 22 9.34 4.47 4.81
N LEU A 23 9.73 3.56 5.70
CA LEU A 23 11.11 3.47 6.18
C LEU A 23 12.10 3.11 5.05
N ILE A 24 11.73 2.18 4.18
CA ILE A 24 12.53 1.82 2.99
C ILE A 24 12.63 3.03 2.04
N LEU A 25 11.54 3.78 1.85
CA LEU A 25 11.54 4.98 1.02
C LEU A 25 12.49 6.04 1.58
N ALA A 26 12.40 6.32 2.88
CA ALA A 26 13.28 7.26 3.57
C ALA A 26 14.76 6.84 3.40
N TRP A 27 15.06 5.57 3.60
CA TRP A 27 16.41 5.03 3.38
C TRP A 27 16.87 5.18 1.92
N GLY A 28 16.01 4.86 0.95
CA GLY A 28 16.29 5.02 -0.48
C GLY A 28 16.54 6.47 -0.90
N ILE A 29 15.87 7.43 -0.24
CA ILE A 29 16.11 8.87 -0.44
C ILE A 29 17.48 9.25 0.12
N LEU A 30 17.79 8.87 1.37
CA LEU A 30 19.08 9.16 2.01
C LEU A 30 20.26 8.61 1.21
N GLN A 31 20.15 7.37 0.74
CA GLN A 31 21.19 6.70 -0.05
C GLN A 31 21.17 7.08 -1.54
N LYS A 32 20.22 7.93 -1.96
CA LYS A 32 19.99 8.31 -3.37
C LYS A 32 19.84 7.10 -4.31
N ASN A 33 19.42 5.95 -3.78
CA ASN A 33 19.36 4.69 -4.52
C ASN A 33 18.03 4.55 -5.25
N HIS A 34 18.08 4.52 -6.59
CA HIS A 34 16.88 4.43 -7.42
C HIS A 34 16.11 3.10 -7.24
N ALA A 35 16.81 1.98 -7.14
CA ALA A 35 16.19 0.67 -6.97
C ALA A 35 15.43 0.57 -5.64
N VAL A 36 16.00 1.09 -4.55
CA VAL A 36 15.36 1.09 -3.22
C VAL A 36 14.09 1.95 -3.22
N LYS A 37 14.13 3.13 -3.87
CA LYS A 37 12.94 3.99 -4.03
C LYS A 37 11.83 3.30 -4.84
N MET A 38 12.20 2.56 -5.89
CA MET A 38 11.25 1.79 -6.69
C MET A 38 10.61 0.65 -5.89
N LEU A 39 11.41 -0.08 -5.10
CA LEU A 39 10.90 -1.11 -4.21
C LEU A 39 9.89 -0.54 -3.20
N ALA A 40 10.23 0.58 -2.56
CA ALA A 40 9.33 1.24 -1.62
C ALA A 40 8.03 1.70 -2.28
N ALA A 41 8.11 2.29 -3.48
CA ALA A 41 6.93 2.70 -4.23
C ALA A 41 6.03 1.50 -4.60
N ALA A 42 6.61 0.37 -5.03
CA ALA A 42 5.85 -0.84 -5.31
C ALA A 42 5.16 -1.40 -4.05
N LEU A 43 5.85 -1.37 -2.90
CA LEU A 43 5.27 -1.80 -1.62
C LEU A 43 4.12 -0.89 -1.18
N LEU A 44 4.24 0.43 -1.31
CA LEU A 44 3.15 1.37 -1.00
C LEU A 44 1.91 1.09 -1.85
N VAL A 45 2.09 0.85 -3.16
CA VAL A 45 0.99 0.47 -4.06
C VAL A 45 0.37 -0.85 -3.65
N ALA A 46 1.19 -1.88 -3.35
CA ALA A 46 0.68 -3.18 -2.93
C ALA A 46 -0.15 -3.09 -1.63
N MET A 47 0.31 -2.31 -0.65
CA MET A 47 -0.42 -2.17 0.62
C MET A 47 -1.73 -1.39 0.48
N ALA A 48 -1.78 -0.37 -0.39
CA ALA A 48 -3.03 0.31 -0.72
C ALA A 48 -4.05 -0.65 -1.36
N LEU A 49 -3.61 -1.46 -2.33
CA LEU A 49 -4.47 -2.48 -2.95
C LEU A 49 -5.00 -3.53 -1.95
N ILE A 50 -4.23 -3.87 -0.91
CA ILE A 50 -4.70 -4.76 0.17
C ILE A 50 -5.67 -4.04 1.11
N ALA A 51 -5.54 -2.73 1.30
CA ALA A 51 -6.46 -1.96 2.15
C ALA A 51 -7.90 -1.94 1.61
N ILE A 52 -8.08 -2.02 0.29
CA ILE A 52 -9.42 -2.08 -0.34
C ILE A 52 -10.26 -3.25 0.17
N PRO A 53 -9.85 -4.53 0.01
CA PRO A 53 -10.63 -5.66 0.53
C PRO A 53 -10.71 -5.66 2.06
N VAL A 54 -9.74 -5.13 2.79
CA VAL A 54 -9.83 -4.95 4.25
C VAL A 54 -11.00 -4.03 4.60
N TYR A 55 -11.07 -2.85 4.00
CA TYR A 55 -12.15 -1.89 4.23
C TYR A 55 -13.52 -2.49 3.88
N LEU A 56 -13.64 -3.10 2.69
CA LEU A 56 -14.90 -3.68 2.22
C LEU A 56 -15.41 -4.84 3.07
N THR A 57 -14.53 -5.52 3.81
CA THR A 57 -14.90 -6.63 4.70
C THR A 57 -15.14 -6.21 6.15
N GLY A 58 -14.92 -4.92 6.48
CA GLY A 58 -15.10 -4.37 7.84
C GLY A 58 -16.53 -4.40 8.32
N GLU A 59 -17.49 -3.95 7.50
CA GLU A 59 -18.92 -3.93 7.85
C GLU A 59 -19.45 -5.31 8.24
N GLN A 60 -19.02 -6.38 7.55
CA GLN A 60 -19.41 -7.73 7.92
C GLN A 60 -18.71 -8.24 9.18
N ALA A 61 -17.51 -7.75 9.49
CA ALA A 61 -16.84 -8.05 10.75
C ALA A 61 -17.61 -7.42 11.93
N GLU A 62 -18.08 -6.18 11.77
CA GLU A 62 -18.93 -5.51 12.75
C GLU A 62 -20.25 -6.24 12.98
N LYS A 63 -21.00 -6.58 11.92
CA LYS A 63 -22.29 -7.27 12.04
C LYS A 63 -22.22 -8.62 12.77
N GLN A 64 -21.05 -9.27 12.78
CA GLN A 64 -20.87 -10.51 13.54
C GLN A 64 -20.74 -10.29 15.04
N ILE A 65 -20.36 -9.09 15.48
CA ILE A 65 -20.11 -8.77 16.88
C ILE A 65 -21.10 -7.75 17.46
N GLU A 66 -21.90 -7.07 16.63
CA GLU A 66 -22.82 -5.99 17.04
C GLU A 66 -23.86 -6.42 18.09
N HIS A 67 -24.18 -7.72 18.16
CA HIS A 67 -25.14 -8.27 19.11
C HIS A 67 -24.53 -8.71 20.45
N LEU A 68 -23.20 -8.60 20.62
CA LEU A 68 -22.51 -9.04 21.83
C LEU A 68 -22.67 -8.00 22.96
N PRO A 69 -22.76 -8.43 24.23
CA PRO A 69 -23.00 -7.52 25.36
C PRO A 69 -21.88 -6.51 25.60
N ASP A 70 -20.65 -6.78 25.12
CA ASP A 70 -19.49 -5.91 25.24
C ASP A 70 -19.27 -5.02 24.00
N PHE A 71 -20.19 -5.02 23.02
CA PHE A 71 -20.08 -4.20 21.82
C PHE A 71 -20.29 -2.73 22.15
N VAL A 72 -19.37 -1.88 21.68
CA VAL A 72 -19.44 -0.43 21.84
C VAL A 72 -19.45 0.21 20.45
N GLU A 73 -20.65 0.44 19.93
CA GLU A 73 -20.91 0.98 18.58
C GLU A 73 -20.09 2.23 18.28
N SER A 74 -20.05 3.19 19.21
CA SER A 74 -19.31 4.45 19.03
C SER A 74 -17.81 4.29 18.79
N ILE A 75 -17.19 3.22 19.31
CA ILE A 75 -15.78 2.93 19.06
C ILE A 75 -15.61 2.36 17.64
N VAL A 76 -16.52 1.46 17.24
CA VAL A 76 -16.46 0.80 15.93
C VAL A 76 -16.78 1.77 14.80
N GLU A 77 -17.82 2.60 14.94
CA GLU A 77 -18.13 3.68 14.00
C GLU A 77 -16.93 4.64 13.85
N SER A 78 -16.29 5.04 14.97
CA SER A 78 -15.10 5.91 14.90
C SER A 78 -13.92 5.26 14.18
N HIS A 79 -13.80 3.93 14.26
CA HIS A 79 -12.80 3.17 13.53
C HIS A 79 -13.14 3.09 12.03
N GLU A 80 -14.41 2.88 11.68
CA GLU A 80 -14.88 2.87 10.29
C GLU A 80 -14.64 4.22 9.61
N ASP A 81 -15.03 5.32 10.25
CA ASP A 81 -14.80 6.69 9.75
C ASP A 81 -13.31 6.96 9.51
N ALA A 82 -12.48 6.60 10.50
CA ALA A 82 -11.03 6.75 10.38
C ALA A 82 -10.45 5.85 9.27
N SER A 83 -10.99 4.65 9.09
CA SER A 83 -10.57 3.71 8.05
C SER A 83 -10.90 4.22 6.65
N MET A 84 -12.05 4.89 6.47
CA MET A 84 -12.44 5.51 5.19
C MET A 84 -11.46 6.63 4.82
N ILE A 85 -11.17 7.53 5.76
CA ILE A 85 -10.21 8.62 5.54
C ILE A 85 -8.82 8.04 5.24
N THR A 86 -8.40 7.02 5.99
CA THR A 86 -7.10 6.37 5.81
C THR A 86 -7.01 5.69 4.44
N LEU A 87 -8.07 5.00 3.99
CA LEU A 87 -8.12 4.38 2.68
C LEU A 87 -7.93 5.43 1.57
N ILE A 88 -8.65 6.55 1.64
CA ILE A 88 -8.51 7.64 0.65
C ILE A 88 -7.06 8.16 0.61
N ILE A 89 -6.45 8.41 1.78
CA ILE A 89 -5.06 8.88 1.86
C ILE A 89 -4.09 7.85 1.29
N MET A 90 -4.30 6.56 1.58
CA MET A 90 -3.49 5.46 1.07
C MET A 90 -3.59 5.35 -0.46
N GLU A 91 -4.79 5.45 -1.03
CA GLU A 91 -4.99 5.39 -2.48
C GLU A 91 -4.38 6.60 -3.20
N LEU A 92 -4.51 7.80 -2.65
CA LEU A 92 -3.85 8.99 -3.20
C LEU A 92 -2.31 8.86 -3.15
N THR A 93 -1.79 8.33 -2.05
CA THR A 93 -0.36 8.07 -1.88
C THR A 93 0.12 7.00 -2.86
N ALA A 94 -0.65 5.94 -3.05
CA ALA A 94 -0.36 4.89 -4.02
C ALA A 94 -0.41 5.39 -5.46
N ALA A 95 -1.35 6.28 -5.82
CA ALA A 95 -1.39 6.91 -7.13
C ALA A 95 -0.11 7.73 -7.40
N ALA A 96 0.35 8.53 -6.42
CA ALA A 96 1.61 9.27 -6.53
C ALA A 96 2.84 8.34 -6.60
N ALA A 97 2.85 7.26 -5.82
CA ALA A 97 3.91 6.25 -5.83
C ALA A 97 3.94 5.49 -7.17
N LEU A 98 2.79 5.15 -7.73
CA LEU A 98 2.65 4.48 -9.02
C LEU A 98 3.14 5.37 -10.16
N CYS A 99 2.76 6.65 -10.18
CA CYS A 99 3.29 7.63 -11.12
C CYS A 99 4.82 7.71 -11.04
N SER A 100 5.37 7.78 -9.83
CA SER A 100 6.82 7.81 -9.60
C SER A 100 7.51 6.53 -10.09
N PHE A 101 6.90 5.37 -9.84
CA PHE A 101 7.38 4.07 -10.28
C PHE A 101 7.41 3.94 -11.80
N ILE A 102 6.32 4.34 -12.49
CA ILE A 102 6.23 4.32 -13.96
C ILE A 102 7.26 5.24 -14.59
N ILE A 103 7.43 6.46 -14.05
CA ILE A 103 8.45 7.41 -14.53
C ILE A 103 9.86 6.81 -14.32
N GLY A 104 10.11 6.19 -13.17
CA GLY A 104 11.37 5.50 -12.85
C GLY A 104 11.69 4.37 -13.82
N LEU A 105 10.71 3.53 -14.15
CA LEU A 105 10.86 2.44 -15.14
C LEU A 105 11.25 2.99 -16.52
N ARG A 106 10.58 4.05 -16.98
CA ARG A 106 10.86 4.68 -18.28
C ARG A 106 12.30 5.22 -18.36
N ARG A 107 12.80 5.82 -17.28
CA ARG A 107 14.19 6.32 -17.20
C ARG A 107 15.23 5.20 -17.21
N GLY A 108 14.99 4.10 -16.49
CA GLY A 108 15.87 2.93 -16.49
C GLY A 108 15.96 2.25 -17.86
N ILE A 109 14.84 2.13 -18.58
CA ILE A 109 14.80 1.56 -19.93
C ILE A 109 15.56 2.45 -20.93
N VAL A 110 15.39 3.78 -20.87
CA VAL A 110 16.09 4.71 -21.77
C VAL A 110 17.59 4.72 -21.52
N ALA A 111 18.03 4.69 -20.25
CA ALA A 111 19.44 4.61 -19.90
C ALA A 111 20.11 3.32 -20.39
N ASN A 112 19.41 2.19 -20.35
CA ASN A 112 19.96 0.89 -20.77
C ASN A 112 20.03 0.72 -22.31
N LYS A 113 19.18 1.43 -23.08
CA LYS A 113 19.26 1.44 -24.55
C LYS A 113 20.55 2.06 -25.10
N GLY A 114 21.14 3.03 -24.40
CA GLY A 114 22.44 3.60 -24.78
C GLY A 114 23.59 2.59 -24.67
N PHE A 115 23.48 1.61 -23.76
CA PHE A 115 24.47 0.55 -23.59
C PHE A 115 24.35 -0.56 -24.64
N ILE A 116 23.13 -0.83 -25.13
CA ILE A 116 22.87 -1.82 -26.19
C ILE A 116 23.47 -1.37 -27.54
N TRP A 117 23.47 -0.07 -27.85
CA TRP A 117 24.07 0.44 -29.11
C TRP A 117 25.60 0.29 -29.15
N VAL A 118 26.27 0.37 -27.99
CA VAL A 118 27.73 0.17 -27.88
C VAL A 118 28.10 -1.32 -27.94
N ALA A 119 27.19 -2.21 -27.55
CA ALA A 119 27.42 -3.66 -27.62
C ALA A 119 27.13 -4.29 -29.00
N SER A 120 26.38 -3.61 -29.87
CA SER A 120 26.04 -4.11 -31.22
C SER A 120 26.89 -3.53 -32.36
N SER A 121 27.96 -2.79 -32.06
CA SER A 121 28.85 -2.16 -33.05
C SER A 121 30.21 -2.87 -33.18
N ARG A 122 30.31 -4.13 -32.75
CA ARG A 122 31.45 -5.01 -33.02
C ARG A 122 31.07 -6.12 -33.98
#